data_AF-J9GLG4-F1
#
_entry.id   AF-J9GLG4-F1
#
_cell.length_a   1.000
_cell.length_b   1.000
_cell.length_c   1.000
_cell.angle_alpha   90.00
_cell.angle_beta   90.00
_cell.angle_gamma   90.00
#
_symmetry.space_group_name_H-M   'P 1'
#
loop_
_entity.id
_entity.type
_entity.pdbx_description
1 polymer ?
#
loop_
_entity_poly.entity_id
_entity_poly.type
_entity_poly.pdbx_seq_one_letter_code
_entity_poly.pdbx_strand_id
1 'polypeptide(L)' 'MKSFSFQNNLVGVQDDLLRFAFKLTADPEEANDLLQETSLKAWDNKEKYTPKTNFKGWIFTIMYNVFVNN' A
#
# COMPACT_ATOMS: atom_id res chain seq x y z
N MET A 1 -0.77 -14.84 21.60
CA MET A 1 -1.50 -14.35 20.41
C MET A 1 -0.55 -13.41 19.68
N LYS A 2 -0.02 -13.77 18.49
CA LYS A 2 0.90 -12.87 17.76
C LYS A 2 0.12 -11.60 17.43
N SER A 3 0.47 -10.47 18.03
CA SER A 3 0.00 -9.17 17.56
C SER A 3 0.50 -9.03 16.12
N PHE A 4 -0.41 -9.12 15.14
CA PHE A 4 -0.08 -8.78 13.76
C PHE A 4 0.14 -7.28 13.73
N SER A 5 1.39 -6.85 13.80
CA SER A 5 1.74 -5.45 13.70
C SER A 5 1.39 -4.95 12.30
N PHE A 6 0.94 -3.69 12.22
CA PHE A 6 0.70 -2.99 10.96
C PHE A 6 1.87 -3.16 9.98
N GLN A 7 3.09 -3.07 10.49
CA GLN A 7 4.33 -3.29 9.74
C GLN A 7 4.39 -4.66 9.04
N ASN A 8 4.02 -5.75 9.75
CA ASN A 8 4.06 -7.09 9.15
C ASN A 8 3.02 -7.23 8.02
N ASN A 9 1.84 -6.63 8.18
CA ASN A 9 0.84 -6.60 7.12
C ASN A 9 1.30 -5.75 5.93
N LEU A 10 1.94 -4.61 6.18
CA LEU A 10 2.49 -3.71 5.16
C LEU A 10 3.61 -4.36 4.35
N VAL A 11 4.53 -5.07 5.01
CA VAL A 11 5.60 -5.84 4.34
C VAL A 11 4.99 -7.02 3.57
N GLY A 12 4.01 -7.72 4.15
CA GLY A 12 3.38 -8.89 3.52
C GLY A 12 2.52 -8.60 2.28
N VAL A 13 2.25 -7.33 1.97
CA VAL A 13 1.44 -6.93 0.80
C VAL A 13 2.27 -6.26 -0.31
N GLN A 14 3.59 -6.10 -0.13
CA GLN A 14 4.45 -5.39 -1.09
C GLN A 14 4.40 -6.00 -2.50
N ASP A 15 4.48 -7.32 -2.62
CA ASP A 15 4.45 -8.00 -3.93
C ASP A 15 3.12 -7.79 -4.67
N ASP A 16 2.00 -7.81 -3.93
CA ASP A 16 0.67 -7.57 -4.50
C ASP A 16 0.50 -6.11 -4.94
N LEU A 17 1.01 -5.17 -4.14
CA LEU A 17 1.01 -3.75 -4.46
C LEU A 17 1.90 -3.46 -5.66
N LEU A 18 3.08 -4.05 -5.75
CA LEU A 18 3.99 -3.86 -6.88
C LEU A 18 3.33 -4.34 -8.18
N ARG A 19 2.71 -5.53 -8.16
CA ARG A 19 1.95 -6.05 -9.31
C ARG A 19 0.79 -5.13 -9.71
N PHE A 20 0.17 -4.46 -8.75
CA PHE A 20 -0.89 -3.50 -9.02
C PHE A 20 -0.35 -2.18 -9.57
N ALA A 21 0.74 -1.65 -9.00
CA ALA A 21 1.44 -0.47 -9.50
C ALA A 21 1.86 -0.65 -10.96
N PHE A 22 2.44 -1.80 -11.31
CA PHE A 22 2.77 -2.15 -12.69
C PHE A 22 1.57 -2.11 -13.65
N LYS A 23 0.37 -2.49 -13.19
CA LYS A 23 -0.84 -2.41 -14.00
C LYS A 23 -1.31 -0.97 -14.22
N LEU A 24 -0.99 -0.07 -13.30
CA LEU A 24 -1.37 1.34 -13.37
C LEU A 24 -0.39 2.15 -14.21
N THR A 25 0.92 1.93 -14.02
CA THR A 25 1.98 2.75 -14.62
C THR A 25 2.46 2.22 -15.97
N ALA A 26 2.41 0.90 -16.18
CA ALA A 26 3.07 0.21 -17.30
C ALA A 26 4.58 0.48 -17.41
N ASP A 27 5.19 1.03 -16.36
CA ASP A 27 6.62 1.36 -16.27
C ASP A 27 7.20 0.85 -14.93
N PRO A 28 8.37 0.15 -14.95
CA PRO A 28 8.97 -0.39 -13.73
C PRO A 28 9.48 0.64 -12.73
N GLU A 29 10.06 1.75 -13.16
CA GLU A 29 10.57 2.77 -12.23
C GLU A 29 9.39 3.46 -11.56
N GLU A 30 8.42 3.92 -12.33
CA GLU A 30 7.18 4.53 -11.83
C GLU A 30 6.40 3.58 -10.91
N ALA A 31 6.38 2.28 -11.21
CA ALA A 31 5.73 1.29 -10.35
C ALA A 31 6.42 1.16 -8.98
N ASN A 32 7.75 1.21 -8.95
CA ASN A 32 8.52 1.17 -7.70
C ASN A 32 8.34 2.46 -6.89
N ASP A 33 8.28 3.61 -7.56
CA ASP A 33 8.06 4.89 -6.89
C ASP A 33 6.64 4.98 -6.31
N LEU A 34 5.63 4.57 -7.08
CA LEU A 34 4.25 4.47 -6.59
C LEU A 34 4.12 3.51 -5.39
N LEU A 35 4.82 2.37 -5.41
CA LEU A 35 4.85 1.43 -4.28
C LEU A 35 5.45 2.07 -3.03
N GLN A 36 6.57 2.79 -3.18
CA GLN A 36 7.26 3.46 -2.08
C GLN A 36 6.39 4.57 -1.48
N GLU A 37 5.85 5.46 -2.30
CA GLU A 37 4.96 6.53 -1.83
C GLU A 37 3.71 6.00 -1.16
N THR A 38 3.11 4.93 -1.71
CA THR A 38 1.98 4.23 -1.08
C THR A 38 2.35 3.73 0.31
N SER A 39 3.53 3.12 0.45
CA SER A 39 4.00 2.58 1.73
C SER A 39 4.25 3.67 2.77
N LEU A 40 4.81 4.81 2.35
CA LEU A 40 4.99 6.00 3.20
C LEU A 40 3.64 6.57 3.65
N LYS A 41 2.70 6.81 2.72
CA LYS A 41 1.36 7.31 3.07
C LYS A 41 0.60 6.34 3.96
N ALA A 42 0.72 5.04 3.73
CA ALA A 42 0.11 4.03 4.59
C ALA A 42 0.68 4.10 6.02
N TRP A 43 2.01 4.23 6.15
CA TRP A 43 2.68 4.36 7.44
C TRP A 43 2.25 5.61 8.20
N ASP A 44 2.18 6.76 7.53
CA ASP A 44 1.75 8.03 8.12
C ASP A 44 0.28 8.00 8.56
N ASN A 45 -0.55 7.22 7.86
CA ASN A 45 -1.98 7.07 8.16
C ASN A 45 -2.30 5.82 8.98
N LYS A 46 -1.30 5.12 9.54
CA LYS A 46 -1.52 3.84 10.25
C LYS A 46 -2.51 3.93 11.40
N GLU A 47 -2.57 5.07 12.10
CA GLU A 47 -3.50 5.31 13.22
C GLU A 47 -4.97 5.42 12.74
N LYS A 48 -5.19 5.70 11.45
CA LYS A 48 -6.52 5.73 10.84
C LYS A 48 -7.00 4.35 10.40
N TYR A 49 -6.11 3.36 10.35
CA TYR A 49 -6.47 1.99 10.02
C TYR A 49 -7.20 1.34 11.19
N THR A 50 -8.44 0.90 10.98
CA THR A 50 -9.17 0.15 12.00
C THR A 50 -9.01 -1.35 11.78
N PRO A 51 -8.69 -2.17 12.82
CA PRO A 51 -8.45 -3.61 12.66
C PRO A 51 -9.61 -4.44 12.10
N LYS A 52 -10.83 -3.89 12.06
CA LYS A 52 -12.01 -4.53 11.44
C LYS A 52 -12.05 -4.35 9.91
N THR A 53 -11.16 -3.55 9.35
CA THR A 53 -11.08 -3.28 7.90
C THR A 53 -10.21 -4.33 7.20
N ASN A 54 -10.48 -4.62 5.93
CA ASN A 54 -9.55 -5.41 5.11
C ASN A 54 -8.29 -4.58 4.82
N PHE A 55 -7.15 -4.97 5.38
CA PHE A 55 -5.86 -4.29 5.17
C PHE A 55 -5.49 -4.15 3.69
N LYS A 56 -5.65 -5.22 2.90
CA LYS A 56 -5.36 -5.18 1.46
C LYS A 56 -6.26 -4.17 0.76
N GLY A 57 -7.57 -4.21 0.98
CA GLY A 57 -8.49 -3.24 0.37
C GLY A 57 -8.13 -1.79 0.71
N TRP A 58 -7.79 -1.54 1.98
CA TRP A 58 -7.40 -0.22 2.46
C TRP A 58 -6.13 0.30 1.77
N ILE A 59 -5.07 -0.53 1.69
CA ILE A 59 -3.80 -0.06 1.10
C ILE A 59 -3.87 0.09 -0.42
N PHE A 60 -4.66 -0.74 -1.12
CA PHE A 60 -4.92 -0.57 -2.55
C PHE A 60 -5.68 0.74 -2.83
N THR A 61 -6.55 1.16 -1.92
CA THR A 61 -7.24 2.46 -2.01
C THR A 61 -6.24 3.61 -1.86
N ILE A 62 -5.28 3.49 -0.94
CA ILE A 62 -4.20 4.47 -0.79
C ILE A 62 -3.37 4.55 -2.07
N MET A 63 -2.95 3.42 -2.63
CA MET A 63 -2.16 3.39 -3.88
C MET A 63 -2.90 4.06 -5.02
N TYR A 64 -4.17 3.73 -5.23
CA TYR A 64 -4.97 4.34 -6.29
C TYR A 64 -5.09 5.86 -6.09
N ASN A 65 -5.28 6.31 -4.85
CA ASN A 65 -5.32 7.74 -4.54
C ASN A 65 -3.96 8.42 -4.73
N VAL A 66 -2.83 7.73 -4.51
CA VAL A 66 -1.50 8.27 -4.84
C VAL A 66 -1.38 8.43 -6.34
N PHE A 67 -1.68 7.37 -7.09
CA PHE A 67 -1.59 7.34 -8.55
C PHE A 67 -2.43 8.42 -9.24
N VAL A 68 -3.64 8.69 -8.77
CA VAL A 68 -4.53 9.69 -9.39
C VAL A 68 -4.17 11.13 -9.02
N ASN A 69 -3.50 11.35 -7.88
CA ASN A 69 -3.22 12.70 -7.36
C ASN A 69 -1.75 13.14 -7.51
N ASN A 70 -0.88 12.27 -8.03
CA ASN A 70 0.43 12.67 -8.58
C ASN A 70 0.28 13.01 -10.06
#